data_AF-A0A953PCV0-F1
#
_entry.id   AF-A0A953PCV0-F1
#
_cell.length_a   1.000
_cell.length_b   1.000
_cell.length_c   1.000
_cell.angle_alpha   90.00
_cell.angle_beta   90.00
_cell.angle_gamma   90.00
#
_symmetry.space_group_name_H-M   'P 1'
#
loop_
_entity.id
_entity.type
_entity.pdbx_description
1 polymer ?
#
loop_
_entity_poly.entity_id
_entity_poly.type
_entity_poly.pdbx_seq_one_letter_code
_entity_poly.pdbx_strand_id
1 'polypeptide(L)'
;MGITNMDDINEIMERMENANVTILFLELSKNLRCAEDLLDSCNSSCSSCSSSDDKGNVHAAKRFAEQSMEILEEHDKIKEFDCWSNHRKQLKEWAKDILLKVEERKKQNKFKDKFDNLSRKWKEETLITSSVSEIISNKSYLEIIDMGREVLPLIFQDLKSDPAFWFFALEKLTGFNPIESSHRGIIKLMKEDWLKWGKENGYV
;
A
#
# COMPACT_ATOMS: atom_id res chain seq x y z
N MET A 1 29.37 -38.69 31.87
CA MET A 1 28.04 -38.97 32.45
C MET A 1 27.06 -38.89 31.31
N GLY A 2 26.58 -40.06 30.86
CA GLY A 2 25.75 -40.19 29.68
C GLY A 2 24.30 -39.84 29.99
N ILE A 3 23.66 -39.15 29.05
CA ILE A 3 22.21 -39.00 28.97
C ILE A 3 21.65 -40.43 28.93
N THR A 4 21.03 -40.90 30.01
CA THR A 4 20.69 -42.33 30.17
C THR A 4 19.22 -42.57 30.52
N ASN A 5 18.39 -41.53 30.61
CA ASN A 5 16.95 -41.69 30.75
C ASN A 5 16.18 -41.18 29.50
N MET A 6 15.11 -41.88 29.14
CA MET A 6 14.20 -41.52 28.04
C MET A 6 13.58 -40.13 28.24
N ASP A 7 13.38 -39.73 29.51
CA ASP A 7 12.89 -38.40 29.87
C ASP A 7 13.88 -37.28 29.46
N ASP A 8 15.19 -37.51 29.60
CA ASP A 8 16.22 -36.54 29.19
C ASP A 8 16.27 -36.39 27.66
N ILE A 9 16.02 -37.48 26.92
CA ILE A 9 15.95 -37.48 25.45
C ILE A 9 14.70 -36.74 24.99
N ASN A 10 13.55 -36.98 25.62
CA ASN A 10 12.31 -36.29 25.31
C ASN A 10 12.42 -34.78 25.58
N GLU A 11 13.03 -34.37 26.68
CA GLU A 11 13.27 -32.95 26.99
C GLU A 11 14.21 -32.29 25.95
N ILE A 12 15.25 -33.00 25.49
CA ILE A 12 16.15 -32.50 24.44
C ILE A 12 15.42 -32.37 23.09
N MET A 13 14.62 -33.38 22.72
CA MET A 13 13.82 -33.36 21.49
C MET A 13 12.82 -32.20 21.52
N GLU A 14 12.11 -32.02 22.63
CA GLU A 14 11.17 -30.91 22.84
C GLU A 14 11.86 -29.54 22.77
N ARG A 15 13.09 -29.42 23.31
CA ARG A 15 13.88 -28.18 23.22
C ARG A 15 14.40 -27.91 21.81
N MET A 16 14.79 -28.93 21.06
CA MET A 16 15.20 -28.80 19.66
C MET A 16 14.01 -28.43 18.76
N GLU A 17 12.84 -29.02 19.00
CA GLU A 17 11.60 -28.68 18.30
C GLU A 17 11.14 -27.26 18.62
N ASN A 18 11.17 -26.85 19.90
CA ASN A 18 10.88 -25.47 20.30
C ASN A 18 11.86 -24.45 19.69
N ALA A 19 13.15 -24.80 19.56
CA ALA A 19 14.13 -23.96 18.87
C ALA A 19 13.82 -23.85 17.36
N ASN A 20 13.44 -24.96 16.71
CA ASN A 20 13.04 -24.97 15.30
C ASN A 20 11.78 -24.14 15.05
N VAL A 21 10.78 -24.25 15.92
CA VAL A 21 9.54 -23.45 15.87
C VAL A 21 9.85 -21.95 16.06
N THR A 22 10.77 -21.61 16.97
CA THR A 22 11.21 -20.22 17.17
C THR A 22 11.93 -19.67 15.93
N ILE A 23 12.83 -20.44 15.31
CA ILE A 23 13.52 -20.06 14.07
C ILE A 23 12.52 -19.86 12.93
N LEU A 24 11.53 -20.74 12.80
CA LEU A 24 10.46 -20.61 11.82
C LEU A 24 9.69 -19.30 11.98
N PHE A 25 9.27 -18.96 13.20
CA PHE A 25 8.55 -17.71 13.46
C PHE A 25 9.39 -16.46 13.21
N LEU A 26 10.69 -16.49 13.52
CA LEU A 26 11.60 -15.40 13.17
C LEU A 26 11.69 -15.22 11.65
N GLU A 27 11.76 -16.31 10.89
CA GLU A 27 11.85 -16.23 9.43
C GLU A 27 10.53 -15.75 8.79
N LEU A 28 9.38 -16.21 9.29
CA LEU A 28 8.07 -15.71 8.90
C LEU A 28 7.93 -14.21 9.19
N SER A 29 8.37 -13.77 10.38
CA SER A 29 8.36 -12.36 10.76
C SER A 29 9.23 -11.51 9.83
N LYS A 30 10.41 -12.00 9.44
CA LYS A 30 11.27 -11.31 8.45
C LYS A 30 10.61 -11.24 7.09
N ASN A 31 10.00 -12.33 6.61
CA ASN A 31 9.33 -12.36 5.31
C ASN A 31 8.15 -11.38 5.25
N LEU A 32 7.30 -11.36 6.30
CA LEU A 32 6.20 -10.41 6.40
C LEU A 32 6.71 -8.97 6.51
N ARG A 33 7.81 -8.75 7.24
CA ARG A 33 8.47 -7.45 7.29
C ARG A 33 8.99 -7.00 5.93
N CYS A 34 9.66 -7.89 5.18
CA CYS A 34 10.09 -7.61 3.82
C CYS A 34 8.91 -7.31 2.89
N ALA A 35 7.78 -8.01 3.04
CA ALA A 35 6.58 -7.74 2.27
C ALA A 35 5.98 -6.35 2.58
N GLU A 36 5.95 -5.96 3.86
CA GLU A 36 5.55 -4.62 4.30
C GLU A 36 6.48 -3.54 3.72
N ASP A 37 7.80 -3.73 3.86
CA ASP A 37 8.79 -2.78 3.33
C ASP A 37 8.71 -2.66 1.79
N LEU A 38 8.39 -3.73 1.06
CA LEU A 38 8.14 -3.69 -0.39
C LEU A 38 6.91 -2.86 -0.78
N LEU A 39 5.85 -2.92 0.03
CA LEU A 39 4.66 -2.10 -0.16
C LEU A 39 4.94 -0.63 0.23
N ASP A 40 5.75 -0.39 1.26
CA ASP A 40 6.11 0.94 1.76
C ASP A 40 7.22 1.64 0.97
N SER A 41 8.04 0.89 0.23
CA SER A 41 9.15 1.41 -0.60
C SER A 41 8.72 2.48 -1.61
N CYS A 42 7.43 2.57 -1.96
CA CYS A 42 6.90 3.64 -2.83
C CYS A 42 6.36 4.88 -2.08
N ASN A 43 6.34 4.86 -0.74
CA ASN A 43 5.88 5.97 0.11
C ASN A 43 7.01 6.89 0.60
N SER A 44 8.28 6.50 0.42
CA SER A 44 9.40 7.39 0.69
C SER A 44 9.62 8.36 -0.47
N SER A 45 9.78 9.65 -0.16
CA SER A 45 9.99 10.79 -1.08
C SER A 45 11.28 10.67 -1.92
N CYS A 46 11.39 9.63 -2.75
CA CYS A 46 12.50 9.42 -3.68
C CYS A 46 12.05 9.84 -5.08
N SER A 47 12.34 11.09 -5.45
CA SER A 47 12.02 11.66 -6.77
C SER A 47 12.82 11.04 -7.93
N SER A 48 13.65 10.02 -7.68
CA SER A 48 14.45 9.30 -8.68
C SER A 48 14.00 7.85 -8.92
N CYS A 49 13.03 7.33 -8.18
CA CYS A 49 12.44 6.00 -8.44
C CYS A 49 11.53 6.08 -9.67
N SER A 50 12.15 6.05 -10.83
CA SER A 50 11.49 5.96 -12.12
C SER A 50 10.91 4.57 -12.28
N SER A 51 9.65 4.38 -11.88
CA SER A 51 8.80 3.24 -12.30
C SER A 51 9.42 1.84 -12.17
N SER A 52 10.42 1.66 -11.30
CA SER A 52 11.17 0.41 -11.19
C SER A 52 10.34 -0.59 -10.38
N ASP A 53 9.42 -1.21 -11.13
CA ASP A 53 8.67 -2.44 -10.88
C ASP A 53 7.76 -2.50 -9.64
N ASP A 54 6.87 -1.51 -9.44
CA ASP A 54 5.81 -1.61 -8.42
C ASP A 54 4.94 -2.87 -8.60
N LYS A 55 4.74 -3.33 -9.85
CA LYS A 55 4.07 -4.60 -10.16
C LYS A 55 4.85 -5.80 -9.62
N GLY A 56 6.18 -5.82 -9.78
CA GLY A 56 7.08 -6.83 -9.21
C GLY A 56 7.13 -6.80 -7.70
N ASN A 57 7.18 -5.62 -7.08
CA ASN A 57 7.13 -5.46 -5.62
C ASN A 57 5.81 -5.99 -5.04
N VAL A 58 4.68 -5.64 -5.67
CA VAL A 58 3.34 -6.16 -5.28
C VAL A 58 3.26 -7.68 -5.46
N HIS A 59 3.88 -8.24 -6.51
CA HIS A 59 3.93 -9.68 -6.72
C HIS A 59 4.79 -10.41 -5.68
N ALA A 60 5.96 -9.86 -5.34
CA ALA A 60 6.85 -10.41 -4.33
C ALA A 60 6.23 -10.34 -2.92
N ALA A 61 5.65 -9.19 -2.55
CA ALA A 61 4.95 -9.02 -1.27
C ALA A 61 3.78 -10.01 -1.14
N LYS A 62 3.00 -10.18 -2.21
CA LYS A 62 1.93 -11.18 -2.27
C LYS A 62 2.46 -12.59 -1.98
N ARG A 63 3.54 -12.98 -2.68
CA ARG A 63 4.15 -14.31 -2.52
C ARG A 63 4.62 -14.55 -1.09
N PHE A 64 5.30 -13.59 -0.47
CA PHE A 64 5.76 -13.73 0.92
C PHE A 64 4.61 -13.91 1.90
N ALA A 65 3.51 -13.16 1.73
CA ALA A 65 2.34 -13.28 2.58
C ALA A 65 1.60 -14.61 2.38
N GLU A 66 1.41 -15.07 1.14
CA GLU A 66 0.77 -16.36 0.84
C GLU A 66 1.59 -17.53 1.40
N GLN A 67 2.90 -17.55 1.17
CA GLN A 67 3.79 -18.59 1.71
C GLN A 67 3.77 -18.62 3.24
N SER A 68 3.77 -17.44 3.87
CA SER A 68 3.72 -17.34 5.33
C SER A 68 2.40 -17.86 5.89
N MET A 69 1.26 -17.57 5.24
CA MET A 69 -0.03 -18.11 5.64
C MET A 69 -0.10 -19.63 5.50
N GLU A 70 0.37 -20.19 4.39
CA GLU A 70 0.39 -21.63 4.13
C GLU A 70 1.14 -22.38 5.25
N ILE A 71 2.35 -21.93 5.59
CA ILE A 71 3.16 -22.49 6.67
C ILE A 71 2.43 -22.40 8.03
N LEU A 72 1.78 -21.28 8.32
CA LEU A 72 1.04 -21.07 9.56
C LEU A 72 -0.23 -21.93 9.64
N GLU A 73 -0.87 -22.27 8.52
CA GLU A 73 -2.02 -23.18 8.44
C GLU A 73 -1.62 -24.64 8.61
N GLU A 74 -0.47 -25.03 8.08
CA GLU A 74 0.10 -26.36 8.32
C GLU A 74 0.45 -26.56 9.80
N HIS A 75 1.06 -25.55 10.43
CA HIS A 75 1.44 -25.62 11.84
C HIS A 75 0.22 -25.68 12.78
N ASP A 76 -0.94 -25.12 12.42
CA ASP A 76 -2.16 -25.23 13.22
C ASP A 76 -2.70 -26.67 13.31
N LYS A 77 -2.29 -27.55 12.39
CA LYS A 77 -2.63 -28.98 12.45
C LYS A 77 -1.83 -29.72 13.53
N ILE A 78 -0.71 -29.15 13.97
CA ILE A 78 0.17 -29.71 15.00
C ILE A 78 -0.33 -29.23 16.37
N LYS A 79 -1.21 -30.04 16.98
CA LYS A 79 -1.89 -29.72 18.25
C LYS A 79 -0.99 -29.72 19.50
N GLU A 80 0.25 -30.17 19.34
CA GLU A 80 1.15 -30.51 20.45
C GLU A 80 1.86 -29.29 21.06
N PHE A 81 1.87 -28.14 20.36
CA PHE A 81 2.60 -26.93 20.77
C PHE A 81 1.71 -25.68 20.78
N ASP A 82 0.98 -25.49 21.88
CA ASP A 82 0.00 -24.40 22.07
C ASP A 82 0.60 -23.13 22.71
N CYS A 83 1.85 -23.19 23.21
CA CYS A 83 2.59 -22.06 23.80
C CYS A 83 2.73 -20.86 22.84
N TRP A 84 2.67 -21.10 21.53
CA TRP A 84 2.85 -20.10 20.49
C TRP A 84 1.57 -19.71 19.75
N SER A 85 0.40 -20.15 20.21
CA SER A 85 -0.89 -19.88 19.55
C SER A 85 -1.17 -18.40 19.35
N ASN A 86 -0.82 -17.56 20.34
CA ASN A 86 -0.96 -16.11 20.24
C ASN A 86 -0.03 -15.50 19.18
N HIS A 87 1.22 -15.96 19.10
CA HIS A 87 2.17 -15.47 18.11
C HIS A 87 1.78 -15.91 16.68
N ARG A 88 1.34 -17.16 16.51
CA ARG A 88 0.75 -17.65 15.24
C ARG A 88 -0.42 -16.78 14.80
N LYS A 89 -1.34 -16.47 15.71
CA LYS A 89 -2.49 -15.60 15.43
C LYS A 89 -2.04 -14.22 14.96
N GLN A 90 -1.06 -13.60 15.64
CA GLN A 90 -0.53 -12.29 15.24
C GLN A 90 0.06 -12.33 13.82
N LEU A 91 0.87 -13.34 13.50
CA LEU A 91 1.45 -13.48 12.16
C LEU A 91 0.38 -13.71 11.08
N LYS A 92 -0.67 -14.48 11.38
CA LYS A 92 -1.80 -14.66 10.44
C LYS A 92 -2.54 -13.36 10.17
N GLU A 93 -2.83 -12.58 11.21
CA GLU A 93 -3.48 -11.27 11.03
C GLU A 93 -2.59 -10.29 10.26
N TRP A 94 -1.27 -10.30 10.51
CA TRP A 94 -0.33 -9.49 9.74
C TRP A 94 -0.27 -9.90 8.26
N ALA A 95 -0.21 -11.21 7.97
CA ALA A 95 -0.23 -11.71 6.60
C ALA A 95 -1.53 -11.32 5.86
N LYS A 96 -2.68 -11.39 6.54
CA LYS A 96 -3.96 -10.94 5.98
C LYS A 96 -3.96 -9.44 5.66
N ASP A 97 -3.46 -8.60 6.56
CA ASP A 97 -3.32 -7.16 6.34
C ASP A 97 -2.45 -6.86 5.09
N ILE A 98 -1.33 -7.55 4.94
CA ILE A 98 -0.48 -7.43 3.75
C ILE A 98 -1.23 -7.83 2.48
N LEU A 99 -2.01 -8.93 2.51
CA LEU A 99 -2.79 -9.37 1.35
C LEU A 99 -3.90 -8.37 0.97
N LEU A 100 -4.51 -7.71 1.95
CA LEU A 100 -5.46 -6.62 1.70
C LEU A 100 -4.78 -5.44 1.01
N LYS A 101 -3.63 -5.00 1.53
CA LYS A 101 -2.82 -3.92 0.93
C LYS A 101 -2.36 -4.24 -0.49
N VAL A 102 -1.98 -5.50 -0.75
CA VAL A 102 -1.63 -5.99 -2.10
C VAL A 102 -2.80 -5.80 -3.07
N GLU A 103 -4.01 -6.15 -2.66
CA GLU A 103 -5.19 -6.05 -3.54
C GLU A 103 -5.56 -4.60 -3.84
N GLU A 104 -5.46 -3.72 -2.85
CA GLU A 104 -5.64 -2.27 -3.03
C GLU A 104 -4.61 -1.70 -4.01
N ARG A 105 -3.33 -2.06 -3.87
CA ARG A 105 -2.26 -1.63 -4.79
C ARG A 105 -2.45 -2.16 -6.20
N LYS A 106 -2.93 -3.40 -6.37
CA LYS A 106 -3.29 -3.94 -7.69
C LYS A 106 -4.39 -3.12 -8.37
N LYS A 107 -5.42 -2.74 -7.62
CA LYS A 107 -6.50 -1.89 -8.14
C LYS A 107 -5.96 -0.54 -8.58
N GLN A 108 -5.09 0.09 -7.79
CA GLN A 108 -4.45 1.35 -8.16
C GLN A 108 -3.59 1.20 -9.43
N ASN A 109 -2.76 0.14 -9.51
CA ASN A 109 -1.93 -0.16 -10.67
C ASN A 109 -2.70 -0.40 -11.96
N LYS A 110 -3.93 -0.90 -11.86
CA LYS A 110 -4.81 -1.07 -13.02
C LYS A 110 -5.08 0.25 -13.74
N PHE A 111 -5.24 1.34 -12.99
CA PHE A 111 -5.55 2.66 -13.54
C PHE A 111 -4.32 3.54 -13.72
N LYS A 112 -3.23 3.23 -13.02
CA LYS A 112 -2.00 4.02 -12.98
C LYS A 112 -1.40 4.31 -14.36
N ASP A 113 -1.18 3.28 -15.18
CA ASP A 113 -0.56 3.46 -16.51
C ASP A 113 -1.39 4.40 -17.40
N LYS A 114 -2.72 4.26 -17.36
CA LYS A 114 -3.65 5.11 -18.11
C LYS A 114 -3.67 6.54 -17.55
N PHE A 115 -3.75 6.68 -16.22
CA PHE A 115 -3.72 7.97 -15.54
C PHE A 115 -2.44 8.75 -15.84
N ASP A 116 -1.27 8.11 -15.69
CA ASP A 116 0.02 8.75 -15.91
C ASP A 116 0.14 9.25 -17.35
N ASN A 117 -0.32 8.45 -18.32
CA ASN A 117 -0.31 8.84 -19.73
C ASN A 117 -1.24 10.04 -20.00
N LEU A 118 -2.47 10.01 -19.49
CA LEU A 118 -3.44 11.10 -19.66
C LEU A 118 -3.01 12.37 -18.92
N SER A 119 -2.49 12.25 -17.70
CA SER A 119 -2.01 13.37 -16.88
C SER A 119 -0.83 14.05 -17.54
N ARG A 120 0.16 13.27 -18.01
CA ARG A 120 1.30 13.80 -18.77
C ARG A 120 0.84 14.52 -20.03
N LYS A 121 -0.03 13.89 -20.83
CA LYS A 121 -0.55 14.48 -22.08
C LYS A 121 -1.33 15.78 -21.82
N TRP A 122 -2.19 15.78 -20.81
CA TRP A 122 -2.93 16.98 -20.40
C TRP A 122 -1.98 18.12 -20.03
N LYS A 123 -0.98 17.86 -19.17
CA LYS A 123 0.01 18.87 -18.76
C LYS A 123 0.80 19.42 -19.94
N GLU A 124 1.18 18.57 -20.90
CA GLU A 124 1.85 18.98 -22.14
C GLU A 124 0.94 19.88 -23.00
N GLU A 125 -0.33 19.52 -23.17
CA GLU A 125 -1.31 20.26 -23.98
C GLU A 125 -1.70 21.60 -23.35
N THR A 126 -1.68 21.70 -22.02
CA THR A 126 -2.13 22.91 -21.30
C THR A 126 -1.00 23.79 -20.79
N LEU A 127 0.27 23.43 -21.00
CA LEU A 127 1.44 24.08 -20.40
C LEU A 127 1.48 25.60 -20.61
N ILE A 128 1.08 26.07 -21.80
CA ILE A 128 1.10 27.49 -22.18
C ILE A 128 -0.28 28.16 -22.13
N THR A 129 -1.30 27.44 -21.65
CA THR A 129 -2.68 27.92 -21.62
C THR A 129 -2.93 28.72 -20.34
N SER A 130 -3.43 29.94 -20.46
CA SER A 130 -3.80 30.79 -19.31
C SER A 130 -5.29 30.72 -18.96
N SER A 131 -6.11 30.09 -19.82
CA SER A 131 -7.54 29.92 -19.62
C SER A 131 -7.84 28.69 -18.76
N VAL A 132 -8.28 28.92 -17.52
CA VAL A 132 -8.74 27.83 -16.62
C VAL A 132 -9.83 26.99 -17.28
N SER A 133 -10.74 27.62 -18.03
CA SER A 133 -11.82 26.91 -18.72
C SER A 133 -11.29 25.94 -19.78
N GLU A 134 -10.24 26.30 -20.51
CA GLU A 134 -9.61 25.41 -21.50
C GLU A 134 -8.84 24.28 -20.82
N ILE A 135 -8.16 24.59 -19.70
CA ILE A 135 -7.40 23.59 -18.93
C ILE A 135 -8.30 22.47 -18.41
N ILE A 136 -9.45 22.82 -17.82
CA ILE A 136 -10.38 21.83 -17.23
C ILE A 136 -11.32 21.19 -18.27
N SER A 137 -11.44 21.77 -19.47
CA SER A 137 -12.21 21.19 -20.58
C SER A 137 -11.36 20.34 -21.53
N ASN A 138 -10.07 20.17 -21.23
CA ASN A 138 -9.18 19.33 -22.01
C ASN A 138 -9.67 17.88 -22.03
N LYS A 139 -9.61 17.23 -23.20
CA LYS A 139 -10.09 15.85 -23.39
C LYS A 139 -9.42 14.84 -22.45
N SER A 140 -8.10 14.93 -22.29
CA SER A 140 -7.33 14.02 -21.44
C SER A 140 -7.69 14.21 -19.96
N TYR A 141 -7.94 15.45 -19.55
CA TYR A 141 -8.39 15.77 -18.18
C TYR A 141 -9.80 15.25 -17.89
N LEU A 142 -10.74 15.44 -18.82
CA LEU A 142 -12.10 14.91 -18.69
C LEU A 142 -12.09 13.37 -18.67
N GLU A 143 -11.24 12.73 -19.47
CA GLU A 143 -11.11 11.26 -19.45
C GLU A 143 -10.60 10.73 -18.09
N ILE A 144 -9.75 11.48 -17.39
CA ILE A 144 -9.33 11.15 -16.02
C ILE A 144 -10.52 11.22 -15.05
N ILE A 145 -11.39 12.23 -15.18
CA ILE A 145 -12.61 12.33 -14.37
C ILE A 145 -13.56 11.17 -14.69
N ASP A 146 -13.71 10.81 -15.95
CA ASP A 146 -14.56 9.69 -16.40
C ASP A 146 -14.06 8.33 -15.90
N MET A 147 -12.78 8.21 -15.51
CA MET A 147 -12.25 6.99 -14.87
C MET A 147 -12.82 6.74 -13.47
N GLY A 148 -13.48 7.74 -12.85
CA GLY A 148 -14.21 7.56 -11.59
C GLY A 148 -13.37 7.72 -10.33
N ARG A 149 -13.87 7.21 -9.20
CA ARG A 149 -13.27 7.43 -7.87
C ARG A 149 -11.99 6.62 -7.65
N GLU A 150 -11.77 5.60 -8.47
CA GLU A 150 -10.63 4.70 -8.42
C GLU A 150 -9.30 5.41 -8.71
N VAL A 151 -9.34 6.57 -9.37
CA VAL A 151 -8.15 7.40 -9.62
C VAL A 151 -7.86 8.42 -8.52
N LEU A 152 -8.70 8.54 -7.48
CA LEU A 152 -8.47 9.50 -6.39
C LEU A 152 -7.08 9.36 -5.75
N PRO A 153 -6.57 8.15 -5.39
CA PRO A 153 -5.22 8.01 -4.86
C PRO A 153 -4.13 8.57 -5.79
N LEU A 154 -4.30 8.40 -7.10
CA LEU A 154 -3.34 8.86 -8.11
C LEU A 154 -3.37 10.38 -8.27
N ILE A 155 -4.57 10.98 -8.25
CA ILE A 155 -4.75 12.43 -8.25
C ILE A 155 -4.12 13.05 -6.99
N PHE A 156 -4.34 12.45 -5.82
CA PHE A 156 -3.74 12.93 -4.58
C PHE A 156 -2.21 12.80 -4.57
N GLN A 157 -1.66 11.73 -5.18
CA GLN A 157 -0.23 11.59 -5.36
C GLN A 157 0.34 12.72 -6.23
N ASP A 158 -0.32 13.04 -7.34
CA ASP A 158 0.13 14.10 -8.26
C ASP A 158 -0.09 15.51 -7.67
N LEU A 159 -1.16 15.71 -6.87
CA LEU A 159 -1.44 16.94 -6.12
C LEU A 159 -0.30 17.34 -5.18
N LYS A 160 0.45 16.36 -4.63
CA LYS A 160 1.64 16.61 -3.81
C LYS A 160 2.72 17.38 -4.58
N SER A 161 2.79 17.22 -5.90
CA SER A 161 3.77 17.89 -6.77
C SER A 161 3.19 19.13 -7.45
N ASP A 162 1.98 19.03 -8.02
CA ASP A 162 1.36 20.11 -8.80
C ASP A 162 -0.13 20.29 -8.44
N PRO A 163 -0.49 21.32 -7.64
CA PRO A 163 -1.84 21.44 -7.09
C PRO A 163 -2.87 22.19 -7.95
N ALA A 164 -2.44 22.97 -8.96
CA ALA A 164 -3.24 24.12 -9.39
C ALA A 164 -4.59 23.78 -10.04
N PHE A 165 -4.73 22.59 -10.64
CA PHE A 165 -5.93 22.24 -11.41
C PHE A 165 -6.60 20.94 -10.96
N TRP A 166 -6.05 20.21 -9.99
CA TRP A 166 -6.67 18.99 -9.49
C TRP A 166 -7.89 19.23 -8.60
N PHE A 167 -8.01 20.42 -7.98
CA PHE A 167 -9.14 20.73 -7.10
C PHE A 167 -10.50 20.56 -7.77
N PHE A 168 -10.60 20.91 -9.06
CA PHE A 168 -11.83 20.73 -9.82
C PHE A 168 -12.16 19.25 -10.05
N ALA A 169 -11.19 18.44 -10.48
CA ALA A 169 -11.38 16.99 -10.61
C ALA A 169 -11.75 16.34 -9.26
N LEU A 170 -11.07 16.72 -8.19
CA LEU A 170 -11.36 16.23 -6.84
C LEU A 170 -12.79 16.56 -6.42
N GLU A 171 -13.25 17.80 -6.63
CA GLU A 171 -14.63 18.19 -6.36
C GLU A 171 -15.64 17.38 -7.21
N LYS A 172 -15.35 17.16 -8.49
CA LYS A 172 -16.22 16.37 -9.38
C LYS A 172 -16.31 14.90 -8.99
N LEU A 173 -15.19 14.28 -8.62
CA LEU A 173 -15.13 12.86 -8.27
C LEU A 173 -15.71 12.57 -6.88
N THR A 174 -15.46 13.47 -5.92
CA THR A 174 -15.91 13.31 -4.53
C THR A 174 -17.32 13.84 -4.32
N GLY A 175 -17.74 14.84 -5.08
CA GLY A 175 -18.97 15.60 -4.84
C GLY A 175 -18.88 16.51 -3.61
N PHE A 176 -17.67 16.76 -3.11
CA PHE A 176 -17.41 17.53 -1.88
C PHE A 176 -16.25 18.51 -2.09
N ASN A 177 -16.21 19.58 -1.29
CA ASN A 177 -15.11 20.54 -1.30
C ASN A 177 -14.69 20.85 0.15
N PRO A 178 -13.53 20.35 0.61
CA PRO A 178 -13.05 20.55 1.99
C PRO A 178 -12.46 21.94 2.25
N ILE A 179 -12.34 22.80 1.24
CA ILE A 179 -11.61 24.06 1.34
C ILE A 179 -12.36 25.06 2.23
N GLU A 180 -11.72 25.47 3.31
CA GLU A 180 -12.24 26.48 4.22
C GLU A 180 -12.37 27.83 3.51
N SER A 181 -13.38 28.63 3.87
CA SER A 181 -13.63 29.92 3.22
C SER A 181 -12.44 30.89 3.33
N SER A 182 -11.71 30.84 4.44
CA SER A 182 -10.47 31.60 4.70
C SER A 182 -9.28 31.18 3.84
N HIS A 183 -9.28 29.94 3.32
CA HIS A 183 -8.18 29.38 2.52
C HIS A 183 -8.36 29.61 1.02
N ARG A 184 -9.55 30.02 0.57
CA ARG A 184 -9.86 30.21 -0.85
C ARG A 184 -8.94 31.24 -1.50
N GLY A 185 -8.37 30.86 -2.64
CA GLY A 185 -7.40 31.67 -3.38
C GLY A 185 -5.96 31.49 -2.91
N ILE A 186 -5.72 30.81 -1.78
CA ILE A 186 -4.39 30.50 -1.27
C ILE A 186 -4.08 29.03 -1.61
N ILE A 187 -3.51 28.80 -2.80
CA ILE A 187 -3.28 27.46 -3.38
C ILE A 187 -2.62 26.49 -2.39
N LYS A 188 -1.66 26.97 -1.60
CA LYS A 188 -0.97 26.16 -0.59
C LYS A 188 -1.92 25.62 0.48
N LEU A 189 -2.78 26.48 1.04
CA LEU A 189 -3.75 26.09 2.07
C LEU A 189 -4.86 25.22 1.49
N MET A 190 -5.34 25.54 0.28
CA MET A 190 -6.31 24.71 -0.43
C MET A 190 -5.80 23.28 -0.68
N LYS A 191 -4.51 23.16 -1.03
CA LYS A 191 -3.84 21.87 -1.17
C LYS A 191 -3.79 21.13 0.16
N GLU A 192 -3.45 21.81 1.26
CA GLU A 192 -3.39 21.22 2.59
C GLU A 192 -4.76 20.71 3.04
N ASP A 193 -5.85 21.45 2.79
CA ASP A 193 -7.23 21.02 3.07
C ASP A 193 -7.58 19.74 2.32
N TRP A 194 -7.24 19.68 1.03
CA TRP A 194 -7.45 18.49 0.21
C TRP A 194 -6.61 17.30 0.67
N LEU A 195 -5.33 17.50 0.99
CA LEU A 195 -4.46 16.42 1.47
C LEU A 195 -4.90 15.89 2.84
N LYS A 196 -5.37 16.78 3.73
CA LYS A 196 -5.94 16.41 5.02
C LYS A 196 -7.19 15.53 4.82
N TRP A 197 -8.12 15.98 3.98
CA TRP A 197 -9.31 15.20 3.65
C TRP A 197 -8.95 13.85 3.00
N GLY A 198 -7.98 13.85 2.08
CA GLY A 198 -7.49 12.64 1.42
C GLY A 198 -6.95 11.62 2.42
N LYS A 199 -6.19 12.06 3.42
CA LYS A 199 -5.67 11.22 4.50
C LYS A 199 -6.77 10.65 5.39
N GLU A 200 -7.74 11.48 5.78
CA GLU A 200 -8.89 11.06 6.60
C GLU A 200 -9.76 10.02 5.89
N ASN A 201 -9.75 9.98 4.56
CA ASN A 201 -10.50 9.05 3.74
C ASN A 201 -9.66 7.90 3.13
N GLY A 202 -8.38 7.77 3.50
CA GLY A 202 -7.51 6.67 3.08
C GLY A 202 -6.98 6.75 1.64
N TYR A 203 -6.90 7.95 1.06
CA TYR A 203 -6.36 8.17 -0.30
C TYR A 203 -4.90 8.65 -0.33
N VAL A 204 -4.32 9.04 0.82
CA VAL A 204 -3.01 9.71 0.95
C VAL A 204 -2.10 9.00 1.92
#